data_AF-A0A386GUM4-F1
#
_entry.id   AF-A0A386GUM4-F1
#
_cell.length_a   1.000
_cell.length_b   1.000
_cell.length_c   1.000
_cell.angle_alpha   90.00
_cell.angle_beta   90.00
_cell.angle_gamma   90.00
#
_symmetry.space_group_name_H-M   'P 1'
#
loop_
_entity.id
_entity.type
_entity.pdbx_description
1 polymer ?
#
loop_
_entity_poly.entity_id
_entity_poly.type
_entity_poly.pdbx_seq_one_letter_code
_entity_poly.pdbx_strand_id
1 'polypeptide(L)'
;MWRPTFTILQKVVLPSLRDNLNVTKILFSTKSRLPKSTSKLTLVSASIGVLVGAGYGGYTHYKVNVKKTFKPGETEEYAFLKEAPEYAAHYKIINDADTSNLQLTLFQYRTCPFCCKVRSYLDSRGISYEIVEVDAVLRQAIKWSGYKKVPILLAKVDGGYQQLLDSTAIISVLETYLKDKSSELREIIKFYPVTKFVNETGNDTTDIANKYFIMHQANVPDEKEKALEAEERQWRQWADRVLVNTLSPNVYRTAGEALETFQWFEKAGGWREFFPAWECTLMVYIGAAAMYMISKKLKTRHKIKDDPRESLYDAVNEWMGAVQSKGTPFLGGDKPNLADVTVFGVLSSIEGCTAFQDLKKNTAVEKWYYETKNAIERRMGKVIAMHA
;
A
#
# COMPACT_ATOMS: atom_id res chain seq x y z
N MET A 1 45.82 57.02 -20.43
CA MET A 1 46.82 58.10 -20.57
C MET A 1 47.15 58.62 -19.17
N TRP A 2 48.43 58.65 -18.78
CA TRP A 2 49.03 59.56 -17.76
C TRP A 2 48.39 59.74 -16.35
N ARG A 3 49.16 59.32 -15.32
CA ARG A 3 49.27 59.96 -13.98
C ARG A 3 50.17 61.24 -14.11
N PRO A 4 50.49 62.07 -13.07
CA PRO A 4 50.22 62.05 -11.60
C PRO A 4 49.51 63.35 -11.09
N THR A 5 49.26 63.63 -9.80
CA THR A 5 50.13 64.20 -8.70
C THR A 5 49.26 64.44 -7.42
N PHE A 6 49.66 65.11 -6.30
CA PHE A 6 50.68 64.77 -5.27
C PHE A 6 50.28 65.35 -3.87
N THR A 7 50.39 64.58 -2.76
CA THR A 7 50.48 65.04 -1.33
C THR A 7 49.28 65.79 -0.69
N ILE A 8 49.01 65.78 0.64
CA ILE A 8 49.88 66.07 1.80
C ILE A 8 49.69 65.10 3.00
N LEU A 9 50.77 64.97 3.79
CA LEU A 9 50.95 64.17 5.00
C LEU A 9 50.02 64.50 6.19
N GLN A 10 49.81 63.49 7.05
CA GLN A 10 50.26 63.59 8.45
C GLN A 10 50.80 62.26 8.99
N LYS A 11 51.90 62.33 9.76
CA LYS A 11 52.58 61.18 10.40
C LYS A 11 52.02 60.94 11.79
N VAL A 12 51.87 59.68 12.20
CA VAL A 12 52.12 59.25 13.59
C VAL A 12 52.99 57.98 13.56
N VAL A 13 53.85 57.84 14.58
CA VAL A 13 55.05 57.00 14.59
C VAL A 13 54.78 55.58 15.15
N LEU A 14 55.41 54.57 14.54
CA LEU A 14 55.58 53.22 15.10
C LEU A 14 57.00 53.05 15.70
N PRO A 15 57.11 52.21 16.74
CA PRO A 15 58.07 51.10 16.74
C PRO A 15 57.31 49.76 16.96
N SER A 16 57.52 48.64 16.23
CA SER A 16 58.76 47.86 15.98
C SER A 16 59.35 47.31 17.29
N LEU A 17 59.69 46.03 17.54
CA LEU A 17 59.88 44.76 16.79
C LEU A 17 59.57 43.60 17.81
N ARG A 18 59.61 42.27 17.58
CA ARG A 18 60.38 41.42 16.65
C ARG A 18 59.82 39.97 16.59
N ASP A 19 60.27 39.19 15.61
CA ASP A 19 59.80 37.86 15.22
C ASP A 19 60.31 36.66 16.05
N ASN A 20 59.65 35.49 15.89
CA ASN A 20 60.24 34.17 15.49
C ASN A 20 59.19 33.04 15.73
N LEU A 21 58.69 32.35 14.69
CA LEU A 21 59.26 31.20 13.94
C LEU A 21 59.23 29.82 14.65
N ASN A 22 58.18 29.05 14.30
CA ASN A 22 58.19 27.69 13.73
C ASN A 22 58.93 26.46 14.36
N VAL A 23 58.36 25.28 14.05
CA VAL A 23 58.91 23.89 14.09
C VAL A 23 58.71 23.02 15.35
N THR A 24 57.61 22.25 15.33
CA THR A 24 57.55 20.77 15.36
C THR A 24 58.61 19.95 16.15
N LYS A 25 58.16 19.18 17.16
CA LYS A 25 58.32 17.70 17.30
C LYS A 25 58.09 17.24 18.75
N ILE A 26 57.08 16.39 18.99
CA ILE A 26 57.12 15.37 20.05
C ILE A 26 56.56 14.07 19.45
N LEU A 27 57.29 12.96 19.59
CA LEU A 27 56.94 11.64 19.07
C LEU A 27 56.75 10.63 20.20
N PHE A 28 55.55 10.05 20.23
CA PHE A 28 55.17 8.68 20.61
C PHE A 28 55.34 8.08 22.02
N SER A 29 54.39 7.14 22.25
CA SER A 29 54.42 5.95 23.13
C SER A 29 53.97 6.12 24.60
N THR A 30 53.09 5.28 25.17
CA THR A 30 52.52 3.97 24.74
C THR A 30 51.07 3.74 25.25
N LYS A 31 50.30 2.89 24.54
CA LYS A 31 49.09 2.11 24.97
C LYS A 31 47.84 2.89 25.48
N SER A 32 46.59 2.43 25.29
CA SER A 32 45.97 1.57 24.26
C SER A 32 44.42 1.65 24.36
N ARG A 33 43.71 1.71 23.21
CA ARG A 33 42.42 1.02 22.89
C ARG A 33 41.67 1.68 21.72
N LEU A 34 41.30 0.83 20.74
CA LEU A 34 40.28 1.00 19.69
C LEU A 34 40.45 2.14 18.64
N PRO A 35 40.58 1.82 17.34
CA PRO A 35 40.58 2.83 16.29
C PRO A 35 39.15 3.30 15.97
N LYS A 36 38.91 4.60 16.15
CA LYS A 36 37.95 5.33 15.30
C LYS A 36 38.66 5.66 13.97
N SER A 37 38.12 5.21 12.85
CA SER A 37 38.58 5.56 11.49
C SER A 37 37.33 5.80 10.64
N THR A 38 36.93 7.05 10.38
CA THR A 38 37.44 7.99 9.35
C THR A 38 37.27 7.54 7.91
N SER A 39 36.15 7.95 7.31
CA SER A 39 36.04 8.21 5.87
C SER A 39 35.04 9.34 5.60
N LYS A 40 35.49 10.59 5.80
CA LYS A 40 34.85 11.75 5.15
C LYS A 40 35.19 11.70 3.65
N LEU A 41 34.35 11.07 2.82
CA LEU A 41 34.11 11.51 1.45
C LEU A 41 32.87 10.80 0.89
N THR A 42 32.05 11.53 0.12
CA THR A 42 30.68 11.26 -0.41
C THR A 42 29.60 12.08 0.32
N LEU A 43 28.67 12.79 -0.35
CA LEU A 43 28.48 12.99 -1.79
C LEU A 43 27.91 14.41 -2.04
N VAL A 44 28.63 15.27 -2.77
CA VAL A 44 28.11 16.55 -3.28
C VAL A 44 27.73 16.37 -4.75
N SER A 45 26.54 15.80 -5.02
CA SER A 45 25.99 15.70 -6.38
C SER A 45 24.54 15.18 -6.44
N ALA A 46 23.56 15.88 -5.84
CA ALA A 46 22.13 15.67 -6.14
C ALA A 46 21.24 16.91 -5.91
N SER A 47 21.84 18.08 -5.69
CA SER A 47 21.23 19.14 -4.86
C SER A 47 20.37 20.18 -5.59
N ILE A 48 20.17 20.10 -6.91
CA ILE A 48 19.57 21.20 -7.69
C ILE A 48 18.19 20.85 -8.27
N GLY A 49 17.94 19.60 -8.67
CA GLY A 49 16.62 19.17 -9.19
C GLY A 49 15.56 18.89 -8.12
N VAL A 50 15.98 18.51 -6.90
CA VAL A 50 15.05 18.05 -5.84
C VAL A 50 14.43 19.22 -5.04
N LEU A 51 15.11 20.37 -4.96
CA LEU A 51 14.69 21.46 -4.07
C LEU A 51 13.41 22.18 -4.50
N VAL A 52 13.11 22.28 -5.80
CA VAL A 52 11.89 22.95 -6.28
C VAL A 52 10.64 22.11 -5.99
N GLY A 53 10.68 20.79 -6.24
CA GLY A 53 9.58 19.88 -5.91
C GLY A 53 9.37 19.70 -4.40
N ALA A 54 10.47 19.61 -3.63
CA ALA A 54 10.41 19.49 -2.18
C ALA A 54 9.92 20.78 -1.48
N GLY A 55 10.13 21.97 -2.06
CA GLY A 55 9.70 23.24 -1.47
C GLY A 55 8.18 23.38 -1.37
N TYR A 56 7.46 23.18 -2.48
CA TYR A 56 6.00 23.39 -2.52
C TYR A 56 5.23 22.24 -1.84
N GLY A 57 5.65 20.98 -2.08
CA GLY A 57 5.12 19.82 -1.38
C GLY A 57 5.47 19.83 0.12
N GLY A 58 6.68 20.27 0.47
CA GLY A 58 7.14 20.38 1.86
C GLY A 58 6.44 21.50 2.63
N TYR A 59 6.22 22.68 2.04
CA TYR A 59 5.53 23.78 2.72
C TYR A 59 4.07 23.44 3.03
N THR A 60 3.37 22.80 2.09
CA THR A 60 1.99 22.31 2.30
C THR A 60 1.94 21.18 3.33
N HIS A 61 2.89 20.24 3.29
CA HIS A 61 2.95 19.13 4.27
C HIS A 61 3.43 19.56 5.67
N TYR A 62 4.25 20.61 5.78
CA TYR A 62 4.77 21.15 7.04
C TYR A 62 3.69 21.92 7.82
N LYS A 63 2.86 22.72 7.13
CA LYS A 63 1.78 23.48 7.79
C LYS A 63 0.61 22.59 8.27
N VAL A 64 0.46 21.40 7.69
CA VAL A 64 -0.52 20.38 8.13
C VAL A 64 0.01 19.57 9.34
N ASN A 65 1.33 19.42 9.51
CA ASN A 65 1.95 18.65 10.59
C ASN A 65 2.33 19.49 11.83
N VAL A 66 1.56 20.54 12.16
CA VAL A 66 1.69 21.25 13.45
C VAL A 66 1.10 20.37 14.57
N LYS A 67 1.92 19.43 15.03
CA LYS A 67 1.82 18.60 16.25
C LYS A 67 0.41 18.49 16.88
N LYS A 68 -0.36 17.48 16.45
CA LYS A 68 -1.14 16.71 17.42
C LYS A 68 -0.21 15.72 18.12
N THR A 69 -0.02 15.89 19.41
CA THR A 69 0.73 14.93 20.25
C THR A 69 -0.15 13.70 20.48
N PHE A 70 -0.05 12.69 19.61
CA PHE A 70 -0.77 11.44 19.79
C PHE A 70 -0.32 10.73 21.07
N LYS A 71 -1.28 10.36 21.93
CA LYS A 71 -0.99 9.42 23.02
C LYS A 71 -0.98 8.00 22.44
N PRO A 72 0.03 7.17 22.75
CA PRO A 72 0.02 5.77 22.33
C PRO A 72 -1.21 5.04 22.89
N GLY A 73 -2.01 4.43 22.02
CA GLY A 73 -3.16 3.60 22.42
C GLY A 73 -4.52 4.29 22.50
N GLU A 74 -4.68 5.53 22.00
CA GLU A 74 -6.02 6.08 21.77
C GLU A 74 -6.70 5.36 20.60
N THR A 75 -7.82 4.70 20.89
CA THR A 75 -8.77 4.20 19.88
C THR A 75 -9.52 5.38 19.28
N GLU A 76 -9.47 5.54 17.96
CA GLU A 76 -10.30 6.51 17.24
C GLU A 76 -11.55 5.82 16.66
N GLU A 77 -12.66 6.56 16.62
CA GLU A 77 -13.83 6.19 15.84
C GLU A 77 -13.54 6.35 14.34
N TYR A 78 -14.19 5.54 13.51
CA TYR A 78 -14.13 5.72 12.05
C TYR A 78 -14.78 7.03 11.63
N ALA A 79 -14.23 7.67 10.59
CA ALA A 79 -14.82 8.88 10.05
C ALA A 79 -16.24 8.63 9.53
N PHE A 80 -17.19 9.39 10.06
CA PHE A 80 -18.57 9.47 9.59
C PHE A 80 -18.76 10.81 8.88
N LEU A 81 -19.28 10.78 7.65
CA LEU A 81 -19.57 11.97 6.85
C LEU A 81 -21.08 12.16 6.77
N LYS A 82 -21.59 13.35 7.12
CA LYS A 82 -23.02 13.66 7.00
C LYS A 82 -23.48 13.74 5.53
N GLU A 83 -22.57 14.16 4.66
CA GLU A 83 -22.79 14.36 3.23
C GLU A 83 -21.77 13.55 2.43
N ALA A 84 -22.09 13.24 1.17
CA ALA A 84 -21.15 12.56 0.29
C ALA A 84 -19.94 13.47 0.00
N PRO A 85 -18.70 12.97 0.03
CA PRO A 85 -17.56 13.72 -0.48
C PRO A 85 -17.71 13.92 -2.00
N GLU A 86 -17.08 14.97 -2.53
CA GLU A 86 -17.04 15.19 -3.98
C GLU A 86 -16.11 14.17 -4.66
N TYR A 87 -16.65 13.36 -5.57
CA TYR A 87 -15.91 12.42 -6.41
C TYR A 87 -16.65 12.14 -7.72
N ALA A 88 -15.91 11.66 -8.74
CA ALA A 88 -16.46 11.11 -9.96
C ALA A 88 -16.27 9.58 -9.98
N ALA A 89 -17.36 8.83 -10.05
CA ALA A 89 -17.29 7.39 -10.28
C ALA A 89 -16.80 7.13 -11.72
N HIS A 90 -15.85 6.23 -11.88
CA HIS A 90 -15.27 5.87 -13.18
C HIS A 90 -16.03 4.68 -13.78
N TYR A 91 -16.29 3.68 -12.93
CA TYR A 91 -17.07 2.50 -13.28
C TYR A 91 -18.14 2.22 -12.22
N LYS A 92 -19.16 1.47 -12.61
CA LYS A 92 -20.17 0.89 -11.73
C LYS A 92 -20.35 -0.58 -12.06
N ILE A 93 -20.32 -1.41 -11.03
CA ILE A 93 -20.65 -2.84 -11.11
C ILE A 93 -22.11 -2.95 -10.69
N ILE A 94 -22.98 -3.38 -11.61
CA ILE A 94 -24.41 -3.58 -11.34
C ILE A 94 -24.73 -5.06 -11.45
N ASN A 95 -25.16 -5.66 -10.34
CA ASN A 95 -25.77 -6.98 -10.32
C ASN A 95 -27.26 -6.85 -10.01
N ASP A 96 -28.10 -7.22 -10.99
CA ASP A 96 -29.56 -7.19 -10.88
C ASP A 96 -30.10 -8.16 -9.80
N ALA A 97 -29.26 -9.11 -9.35
CA ALA A 97 -29.55 -10.07 -8.27
C ALA A 97 -28.92 -9.69 -6.91
N ASP A 98 -28.40 -8.47 -6.75
CA ASP A 98 -27.87 -8.00 -5.47
C ASP A 98 -28.99 -7.82 -4.42
N THR A 99 -28.84 -8.51 -3.29
CA THR A 99 -29.78 -8.45 -2.14
C THR A 99 -29.10 -7.91 -0.87
N SER A 100 -27.92 -7.33 -1.00
CA SER A 100 -27.14 -6.80 0.13
C SER A 100 -27.79 -5.59 0.79
N ASN A 101 -28.61 -4.82 0.07
CA ASN A 101 -29.12 -3.51 0.49
C ASN A 101 -28.00 -2.47 0.78
N LEU A 102 -26.79 -2.69 0.26
CA LEU A 102 -25.66 -1.79 0.42
C LEU A 102 -25.54 -0.85 -0.79
N GLN A 103 -25.23 0.43 -0.55
CA GLN A 103 -24.76 1.35 -1.57
C GLN A 103 -23.30 1.70 -1.24
N LEU A 104 -22.38 1.19 -2.08
CA LEU A 104 -20.94 1.21 -1.84
C LEU A 104 -20.18 1.95 -2.93
N THR A 105 -19.17 2.72 -2.53
CA THR A 105 -18.20 3.37 -3.44
C THR A 105 -16.78 3.01 -3.00
N LEU A 106 -16.04 2.30 -3.86
CA LEU A 106 -14.69 1.83 -3.64
C LEU A 106 -13.67 2.80 -4.29
N PHE A 107 -12.88 3.46 -3.46
CA PHE A 107 -11.72 4.25 -3.88
C PHE A 107 -10.49 3.34 -3.91
N GLN A 108 -9.90 3.14 -5.09
CA GLN A 108 -8.84 2.16 -5.29
C GLN A 108 -7.70 2.61 -6.22
N TYR A 109 -6.67 1.77 -6.30
CA TYR A 109 -5.89 1.60 -7.54
C TYR A 109 -6.22 0.23 -8.10
N ARG A 110 -6.63 0.14 -9.38
CA ARG A 110 -7.01 -1.13 -10.03
C ARG A 110 -6.07 -2.30 -9.77
N THR A 111 -4.75 -2.09 -9.88
CA THR A 111 -3.72 -3.14 -9.78
C THR A 111 -3.12 -3.32 -8.38
N CYS A 112 -3.65 -2.64 -7.35
CA CYS A 112 -3.18 -2.81 -5.97
C CYS A 112 -3.75 -4.09 -5.35
N PRO A 113 -2.93 -4.98 -4.75
CA PRO A 113 -3.40 -6.26 -4.19
C PRO A 113 -4.45 -6.07 -3.08
N PHE A 114 -4.31 -5.03 -2.25
CA PHE A 114 -5.30 -4.68 -1.23
C PHE A 114 -6.66 -4.27 -1.83
N CYS A 115 -6.65 -3.62 -3.00
CA CYS A 115 -7.87 -3.23 -3.69
C CYS A 115 -8.49 -4.40 -4.45
N CYS A 116 -7.66 -5.21 -5.12
CA CYS A 116 -8.09 -6.45 -5.75
C CYS A 116 -8.79 -7.38 -4.76
N LYS A 117 -8.27 -7.57 -3.53
CA LYS A 117 -8.95 -8.32 -2.46
C LYS A 117 -10.39 -7.84 -2.21
N VAL A 118 -10.60 -6.53 -2.09
CA VAL A 118 -11.94 -5.97 -1.82
C VAL A 118 -12.85 -6.15 -3.03
N ARG A 119 -12.36 -5.95 -4.26
CA ARG A 119 -13.13 -6.24 -5.48
C ARG A 119 -13.52 -7.71 -5.56
N SER A 120 -12.54 -8.63 -5.48
CA SER A 120 -12.79 -10.08 -5.49
C SER A 120 -13.79 -10.50 -4.42
N TYR A 121 -13.78 -9.87 -3.25
CA TYR A 121 -14.80 -10.07 -2.22
C TYR A 121 -16.20 -9.62 -2.68
N LEU A 122 -16.36 -8.35 -3.08
CA LEU A 122 -17.63 -7.78 -3.53
C LEU A 122 -18.21 -8.58 -4.71
N ASP A 123 -17.36 -8.90 -5.69
CA ASP A 123 -17.69 -9.71 -6.86
C ASP A 123 -18.12 -11.14 -6.45
N SER A 124 -17.42 -11.78 -5.48
CA SER A 124 -17.76 -13.13 -4.98
C SER A 124 -19.07 -13.19 -4.19
N ARG A 125 -19.53 -12.05 -3.67
CA ARG A 125 -20.81 -11.88 -2.97
C ARG A 125 -21.90 -11.31 -3.88
N GLY A 126 -21.55 -10.94 -5.13
CA GLY A 126 -22.46 -10.37 -6.11
C GLY A 126 -23.00 -8.99 -5.71
N ILE A 127 -22.23 -8.22 -4.95
CA ILE A 127 -22.62 -6.88 -4.48
C ILE A 127 -22.40 -5.87 -5.61
N SER A 128 -23.32 -4.93 -5.76
CA SER A 128 -23.19 -3.78 -6.66
C SER A 128 -22.40 -2.66 -5.99
N TYR A 129 -21.46 -2.06 -6.72
CA TYR A 129 -20.62 -0.99 -6.18
C TYR A 129 -20.12 -0.04 -7.27
N GLU A 130 -19.81 1.19 -6.88
CA GLU A 130 -19.13 2.17 -7.71
C GLU A 130 -17.62 2.12 -7.47
N ILE A 131 -16.84 2.42 -8.51
CA ILE A 131 -15.38 2.45 -8.47
C ILE A 131 -14.91 3.86 -8.78
N VAL A 132 -14.08 4.39 -7.89
CA VAL A 132 -13.30 5.62 -8.11
C VAL A 132 -11.84 5.22 -8.21
N GLU A 133 -11.24 5.33 -9.40
CA GLU A 133 -9.79 5.18 -9.51
C GLU A 133 -9.12 6.42 -8.92
N VAL A 134 -8.13 6.20 -8.07
CA VAL A 134 -7.40 7.26 -7.37
C VAL A 134 -6.09 7.50 -8.11
N ASP A 135 -5.80 8.75 -8.44
CA ASP A 135 -4.46 9.10 -8.95
C ASP A 135 -3.39 8.79 -7.89
N ALA A 136 -2.33 8.06 -8.24
CA ALA A 136 -1.33 7.59 -7.28
C ALA A 136 -0.42 8.70 -6.71
N VAL A 137 -0.30 9.83 -7.43
CA VAL A 137 0.60 10.95 -7.16
C VAL A 137 -0.13 12.05 -6.38
N LEU A 138 -1.16 12.64 -6.97
CA LEU A 138 -1.95 13.77 -6.46
C LEU A 138 -3.10 13.33 -5.53
N ARG A 139 -3.54 12.07 -5.63
CA ARG A 139 -4.55 11.43 -4.75
C ARG A 139 -5.81 12.27 -4.52
N GLN A 140 -6.25 12.97 -5.56
CA GLN A 140 -7.25 14.03 -5.45
C GLN A 140 -8.58 13.52 -4.89
N ALA A 141 -9.04 12.38 -5.43
CA ALA A 141 -10.27 11.69 -5.04
C ALA A 141 -10.33 11.24 -3.56
N ILE A 142 -9.23 11.29 -2.81
CA ILE A 142 -9.18 10.95 -1.37
C ILE A 142 -8.62 12.12 -0.51
N LYS A 143 -8.62 13.35 -1.03
CA LYS A 143 -8.20 14.55 -0.26
C LYS A 143 -9.07 14.80 0.96
N TRP A 144 -10.37 14.52 0.89
CA TRP A 144 -11.36 14.62 1.98
C TRP A 144 -11.08 13.68 3.17
N SER A 145 -10.48 12.52 2.92
CA SER A 145 -10.24 11.48 3.92
C SER A 145 -9.02 11.79 4.79
N GLY A 146 -9.10 11.62 6.12
CA GLY A 146 -7.92 11.64 6.99
C GLY A 146 -6.94 10.49 6.71
N TYR A 147 -7.43 9.38 6.15
CA TYR A 147 -6.64 8.21 5.75
C TYR A 147 -6.18 8.37 4.29
N LYS A 148 -4.86 8.29 4.05
CA LYS A 148 -4.22 8.59 2.75
C LYS A 148 -3.70 7.35 1.98
N LYS A 149 -4.30 6.19 2.24
CA LYS A 149 -4.02 4.90 1.56
C LYS A 149 -5.32 4.37 0.95
N VAL A 150 -5.21 3.40 0.04
CA VAL A 150 -6.33 2.68 -0.57
C VAL A 150 -6.21 1.17 -0.24
N PRO A 151 -7.31 0.38 -0.25
CA PRO A 151 -8.68 0.80 -0.52
C PRO A 151 -9.29 1.64 0.60
N ILE A 152 -10.20 2.53 0.22
CA ILE A 152 -11.21 3.12 1.11
C ILE A 152 -12.56 2.71 0.53
N LEU A 153 -13.45 2.17 1.36
CA LEU A 153 -14.81 1.88 0.95
C LEU A 153 -15.76 2.83 1.68
N LEU A 154 -16.55 3.59 0.94
CA LEU A 154 -17.59 4.45 1.50
C LEU A 154 -18.93 3.73 1.38
N ALA A 155 -19.61 3.50 2.50
CA ALA A 155 -20.92 2.89 2.55
C ALA A 155 -21.96 3.95 2.94
N LYS A 156 -23.04 4.09 2.15
CA LYS A 156 -24.19 4.90 2.58
C LYS A 156 -24.91 4.19 3.72
N VAL A 157 -25.25 4.95 4.75
CA VAL A 157 -25.93 4.47 5.97
C VAL A 157 -26.93 5.54 6.43
N ASP A 158 -27.75 5.23 7.42
CA ASP A 158 -28.71 6.20 7.95
C ASP A 158 -28.00 7.42 8.53
N GLY A 159 -28.43 8.60 8.07
CA GLY A 159 -27.86 9.90 8.43
C GLY A 159 -26.56 10.30 7.71
N GLY A 160 -26.03 9.50 6.76
CA GLY A 160 -24.84 9.89 6.00
C GLY A 160 -24.06 8.73 5.37
N TYR A 161 -22.74 8.77 5.53
CA TYR A 161 -21.80 7.84 4.92
C TYR A 161 -20.75 7.38 5.94
N GLN A 162 -20.61 6.06 6.06
CA GLN A 162 -19.60 5.42 6.89
C GLN A 162 -18.35 5.15 6.06
N GLN A 163 -17.21 5.69 6.47
CA GLN A 163 -15.92 5.33 5.89
C GLN A 163 -15.40 4.02 6.49
N LEU A 164 -15.08 3.05 5.63
CA LEU A 164 -14.39 1.80 5.98
C LEU A 164 -12.96 1.82 5.44
N LEU A 165 -12.03 1.29 6.24
CA LEU A 165 -10.57 1.34 6.03
C LEU A 165 -9.97 -0.06 6.17
N ASP A 166 -8.76 -0.27 5.63
CA ASP A 166 -8.04 -1.56 5.57
C ASP A 166 -8.78 -2.66 4.78
N SER A 167 -8.15 -3.19 3.73
CA SER A 167 -8.76 -4.20 2.85
C SER A 167 -9.32 -5.44 3.56
N THR A 168 -8.70 -5.86 4.66
CA THR A 168 -9.08 -7.05 5.42
C THR A 168 -10.22 -6.73 6.39
N ALA A 169 -10.19 -5.55 7.02
CA ALA A 169 -11.28 -5.09 7.88
C ALA A 169 -12.55 -4.80 7.06
N ILE A 170 -12.44 -4.17 5.89
CA ILE A 170 -13.55 -3.97 4.95
C ILE A 170 -14.27 -5.31 4.67
N ILE A 171 -13.52 -6.35 4.31
CA ILE A 171 -14.05 -7.69 4.05
C ILE A 171 -14.75 -8.27 5.30
N SER A 172 -14.12 -8.16 6.47
CA SER A 172 -14.68 -8.70 7.72
C SER A 172 -15.94 -7.98 8.20
N VAL A 173 -15.99 -6.65 8.08
CA VAL A 173 -17.16 -5.81 8.41
C VAL A 173 -18.33 -6.16 7.49
N LEU A 174 -18.10 -6.23 6.18
CA LEU A 174 -19.14 -6.58 5.22
C LEU A 174 -19.61 -8.03 5.38
N GLU A 175 -18.71 -8.99 5.61
CA GLU A 175 -19.12 -10.38 5.78
C GLU A 175 -19.94 -10.57 7.07
N THR A 176 -19.58 -9.88 8.14
CA THR A 176 -20.39 -9.84 9.37
C THR A 176 -21.81 -9.35 9.08
N TYR A 177 -21.93 -8.25 8.33
CA TYR A 177 -23.22 -7.70 7.90
C TYR A 177 -24.00 -8.64 6.96
N LEU A 178 -23.32 -9.42 6.11
CA LEU A 178 -23.99 -10.40 5.24
C LEU A 178 -24.42 -11.67 5.99
N LYS A 179 -23.68 -12.09 7.03
CA LYS A 179 -24.10 -13.18 7.93
C LYS A 179 -25.32 -12.78 8.76
N ASP A 180 -25.37 -11.54 9.24
CA ASP A 180 -26.51 -10.98 9.97
C ASP A 180 -26.86 -9.57 9.50
N LYS A 181 -27.93 -9.48 8.70
CA LYS A 181 -28.48 -8.21 8.19
C LYS A 181 -29.40 -7.49 9.20
N SER A 182 -29.62 -8.02 10.40
CA SER A 182 -30.38 -7.32 11.46
C SER A 182 -29.56 -6.22 12.14
N SER A 183 -28.24 -6.33 12.11
CA SER A 183 -27.31 -5.39 12.72
C SER A 183 -26.94 -4.26 11.73
N GLU A 184 -27.07 -3.00 12.16
CA GLU A 184 -26.61 -1.86 11.37
C GLU A 184 -25.08 -1.87 11.16
N LEU A 185 -24.64 -1.48 9.97
CA LEU A 185 -23.20 -1.36 9.64
C LEU A 185 -22.43 -0.44 10.61
N ARG A 186 -23.10 0.60 11.14
CA ARG A 186 -22.58 1.54 12.15
C ARG A 186 -22.40 0.94 13.54
N GLU A 187 -23.08 -0.16 13.85
CA GLU A 187 -22.88 -0.91 15.10
C GLU A 187 -21.81 -2.00 14.89
N ILE A 188 -21.88 -2.72 13.77
CA ILE A 188 -20.89 -3.75 13.38
C ILE A 188 -19.46 -3.18 13.39
N ILE A 189 -19.27 -1.98 12.85
CA ILE A 189 -17.95 -1.35 12.73
C ILE A 189 -17.26 -1.13 14.09
N LYS A 190 -18.03 -1.02 15.20
CA LYS A 190 -17.49 -0.80 16.56
C LYS A 190 -16.72 -2.01 17.08
N PHE A 191 -16.98 -3.21 16.55
CA PHE A 191 -16.20 -4.41 16.87
C PHE A 191 -14.82 -4.46 16.19
N TYR A 192 -14.52 -3.50 15.31
CA TYR A 192 -13.27 -3.38 14.58
C TYR A 192 -12.55 -2.04 14.89
N PRO A 193 -12.23 -1.72 16.15
CA PRO A 193 -11.73 -0.39 16.50
C PRO A 193 -10.41 -0.03 15.80
N VAL A 194 -10.29 1.25 15.45
CA VAL A 194 -9.10 1.80 14.77
C VAL A 194 -8.06 2.24 15.80
N THR A 195 -6.86 1.69 15.71
CA THR A 195 -5.74 2.03 16.60
C THR A 195 -4.67 2.76 15.80
N LYS A 196 -4.26 3.94 16.27
CA LYS A 196 -3.10 4.66 15.73
C LYS A 196 -1.90 4.53 16.64
N PHE A 197 -0.74 4.21 16.07
CA PHE A 197 0.52 4.10 16.80
C PHE A 197 1.71 4.44 15.90
N VAL A 198 2.80 4.90 16.50
CA VAL A 198 4.08 5.06 15.80
C VAL A 198 4.76 3.70 15.77
N ASN A 199 5.11 3.21 14.57
CA ASN A 199 5.80 1.92 14.43
C ASN A 199 7.30 2.03 14.77
N GLU A 200 7.99 0.89 14.83
CA GLU A 200 9.43 0.79 15.12
C GLU A 200 10.34 1.65 14.21
N THR A 201 9.85 2.01 13.00
CA THR A 201 10.56 2.86 12.04
C THR A 201 10.24 4.36 12.19
N GLY A 202 9.52 4.75 13.25
CA GLY A 202 9.14 6.14 13.53
C GLY A 202 7.98 6.67 12.68
N ASN A 203 7.23 5.80 11.99
CA ASN A 203 6.15 6.21 11.09
C ASN A 203 4.76 5.99 11.72
N ASP A 204 3.90 6.99 11.61
CA ASP A 204 2.49 6.90 11.99
C ASP A 204 1.80 5.76 11.21
N THR A 205 1.26 4.81 11.97
CA THR A 205 0.61 3.61 11.46
C THR A 205 -0.79 3.51 12.03
N THR A 206 -1.72 3.09 11.18
CA THR A 206 -3.10 2.78 11.55
C THR A 206 -3.28 1.29 11.34
N ASP A 207 -3.73 0.59 12.37
CA ASP A 207 -4.17 -0.80 12.29
C ASP A 207 -5.60 -0.91 12.84
N ILE A 208 -6.26 -2.01 12.52
CA ILE A 208 -7.66 -2.24 12.87
C ILE A 208 -7.75 -3.54 13.66
N ALA A 209 -8.19 -3.43 14.91
CA ALA A 209 -8.34 -4.59 15.78
C ALA A 209 -9.39 -5.55 15.20
N ASN A 210 -9.24 -6.84 15.51
CA ASN A 210 -10.15 -7.91 15.10
C ASN A 210 -10.36 -8.07 13.57
N LYS A 211 -9.60 -7.40 12.71
CA LYS A 211 -9.86 -7.36 11.25
C LYS A 211 -9.90 -8.71 10.52
N TYR A 212 -9.37 -9.78 11.11
CA TYR A 212 -9.45 -11.14 10.57
C TYR A 212 -10.58 -12.01 11.18
N PHE A 213 -11.41 -11.45 12.05
CA PHE A 213 -12.56 -12.11 12.66
C PHE A 213 -13.84 -11.71 11.92
N ILE A 214 -14.78 -12.64 11.80
CA ILE A 214 -16.19 -12.34 11.48
C ILE A 214 -16.91 -12.34 12.83
N MET A 215 -17.76 -11.35 13.09
CA MET A 215 -18.53 -11.31 14.34
C MET A 215 -19.82 -12.11 14.18
N HIS A 216 -20.25 -12.73 15.27
CA HIS A 216 -21.48 -13.53 15.33
C HIS A 216 -22.29 -13.08 16.55
N GLN A 217 -23.62 -12.96 16.41
CA GLN A 217 -24.48 -12.65 17.56
C GLN A 217 -24.61 -13.82 18.55
N ALA A 218 -24.52 -15.06 18.04
CA ALA A 218 -24.55 -16.29 18.83
C ALA A 218 -23.15 -16.91 18.89
N ASN A 219 -22.88 -17.66 19.97
CA ASN A 219 -21.72 -18.55 20.00
C ASN A 219 -21.84 -19.57 18.87
N VAL A 220 -20.82 -19.65 18.00
CA VAL A 220 -20.67 -20.74 17.02
C VAL A 220 -20.74 -22.07 17.79
N PRO A 221 -21.79 -22.90 17.62
CA PRO A 221 -21.97 -24.07 18.48
C PRO A 221 -21.06 -25.23 18.09
N ASP A 222 -20.73 -25.32 16.79
CA ASP A 222 -19.99 -26.43 16.20
C ASP A 222 -18.47 -26.17 16.22
N GLU A 223 -17.72 -27.07 16.87
CA GLU A 223 -16.25 -27.05 16.86
C GLU A 223 -15.67 -27.19 15.44
N LYS A 224 -16.38 -27.85 14.52
CA LYS A 224 -15.98 -27.94 13.11
C LYS A 224 -16.06 -26.57 12.42
N GLU A 225 -17.12 -25.81 12.65
CA GLU A 225 -17.25 -24.45 12.09
C GLU A 225 -16.17 -23.52 12.68
N LYS A 226 -15.91 -23.60 14.00
CA LYS A 226 -14.79 -22.86 14.63
C LYS A 226 -13.44 -23.19 14.00
N ALA A 227 -13.17 -24.47 13.73
CA ALA A 227 -11.92 -24.91 13.11
C ALA A 227 -11.77 -24.37 11.67
N LEU A 228 -12.86 -24.39 10.88
CA LEU A 228 -12.89 -23.83 9.53
C LEU A 228 -12.69 -22.31 9.53
N GLU A 229 -13.34 -21.57 10.44
CA GLU A 229 -13.12 -20.12 10.57
C GLU A 229 -11.71 -19.77 11.08
N ALA A 230 -11.12 -20.60 11.94
CA ALA A 230 -9.75 -20.42 12.42
C ALA A 230 -8.72 -20.64 11.30
N GLU A 231 -8.92 -21.64 10.44
CA GLU A 231 -8.09 -21.91 9.27
C GLU A 231 -8.22 -20.80 8.21
N GLU A 232 -9.45 -20.38 7.88
CA GLU A 232 -9.67 -19.26 6.95
C GLU A 232 -8.97 -17.99 7.47
N ARG A 233 -9.10 -17.71 8.78
CA ARG A 233 -8.43 -16.59 9.45
C ARG A 233 -6.90 -16.69 9.36
N GLN A 234 -6.32 -17.88 9.54
CA GLN A 234 -4.88 -18.11 9.38
C GLN A 234 -4.42 -17.78 7.96
N TRP A 235 -5.13 -18.26 6.94
CA TRP A 235 -4.75 -18.02 5.54
C TRP A 235 -4.97 -16.58 5.08
N ARG A 236 -5.99 -15.89 5.59
CA ARG A 236 -6.16 -14.43 5.39
C ARG A 236 -5.00 -13.63 6.01
N GLN A 237 -4.53 -14.02 7.21
CA GLN A 237 -3.33 -13.42 7.82
C GLN A 237 -2.05 -13.72 7.03
N TRP A 238 -1.90 -14.95 6.55
CA TRP A 238 -0.77 -15.37 5.73
C TRP A 238 -0.71 -14.59 4.41
N ALA A 239 -1.83 -14.37 3.74
CA ALA A 239 -1.87 -13.61 2.49
C ALA A 239 -1.33 -12.17 2.66
N ASP A 240 -1.74 -11.49 3.74
CA ASP A 240 -1.29 -10.13 4.05
C ASP A 240 0.16 -10.04 4.56
N ARG A 241 0.64 -11.06 5.28
CA ARG A 241 1.98 -11.06 5.92
C ARG A 241 3.08 -11.71 5.08
N VAL A 242 2.74 -12.68 4.25
CA VAL A 242 3.68 -13.46 3.42
C VAL A 242 3.48 -13.12 1.95
N LEU A 243 2.35 -13.51 1.36
CA LEU A 243 2.14 -13.47 -0.09
C LEU A 243 2.30 -12.05 -0.67
N VAL A 244 1.61 -11.05 -0.12
CA VAL A 244 1.72 -9.64 -0.60
C VAL A 244 3.17 -9.13 -0.60
N ASN A 245 3.98 -9.54 0.38
CA ASN A 245 5.37 -9.10 0.52
C ASN A 245 6.30 -9.74 -0.54
N THR A 246 5.89 -10.85 -1.18
CA THR A 246 6.62 -11.45 -2.31
C THR A 246 6.40 -10.70 -3.63
N LEU A 247 5.25 -10.02 -3.80
CA LEU A 247 4.82 -9.48 -5.09
C LEU A 247 5.72 -8.37 -5.62
N SER A 248 5.96 -7.31 -4.83
CA SER A 248 6.76 -6.16 -5.28
C SER A 248 8.22 -6.52 -5.62
N PRO A 249 8.94 -7.33 -4.83
CA PRO A 249 10.24 -7.88 -5.22
C PRO A 249 10.23 -8.69 -6.53
N ASN A 250 9.09 -9.28 -6.90
CA ASN A 250 8.92 -10.08 -8.12
C ASN A 250 8.60 -9.26 -9.37
N VAL A 251 7.61 -8.37 -9.33
CA VAL A 251 7.21 -7.58 -10.51
C VAL A 251 8.21 -6.46 -10.84
N TYR A 252 8.98 -6.01 -9.85
CA TYR A 252 10.04 -4.99 -10.03
C TYR A 252 11.45 -5.60 -9.90
N ARG A 253 11.63 -6.87 -10.28
CA ARG A 253 12.89 -7.61 -10.11
C ARG A 253 14.02 -7.05 -10.98
N THR A 254 13.71 -6.69 -12.23
CA THR A 254 14.62 -6.03 -13.18
C THR A 254 14.03 -4.68 -13.61
N ALA A 255 14.85 -3.80 -14.20
CA ALA A 255 14.36 -2.52 -14.72
C ALA A 255 13.36 -2.69 -15.88
N GLY A 256 13.54 -3.75 -16.70
CA GLY A 256 12.61 -4.12 -17.77
C GLY A 256 11.26 -4.60 -17.22
N GLU A 257 11.26 -5.58 -16.31
CA GLU A 257 10.04 -6.05 -15.63
C GLU A 257 9.32 -4.91 -14.90
N ALA A 258 10.06 -3.96 -14.31
CA ALA A 258 9.46 -2.81 -13.65
C ALA A 258 8.75 -1.86 -14.62
N LEU A 259 9.34 -1.59 -15.79
CA LEU A 259 8.70 -0.76 -16.81
C LEU A 259 7.47 -1.46 -17.42
N GLU A 260 7.59 -2.76 -17.74
CA GLU A 260 6.49 -3.61 -18.20
C GLU A 260 5.32 -3.59 -17.20
N THR A 261 5.60 -3.75 -15.91
CA THR A 261 4.60 -3.72 -14.84
C THR A 261 3.86 -2.39 -14.81
N PHE A 262 4.56 -1.26 -14.92
CA PHE A 262 3.92 0.06 -14.95
C PHE A 262 3.14 0.33 -16.25
N GLN A 263 3.59 -0.17 -17.39
CA GLN A 263 2.81 -0.15 -18.64
C GLN A 263 1.54 -0.99 -18.54
N TRP A 264 1.61 -2.15 -17.87
CA TRP A 264 0.41 -2.94 -17.56
C TRP A 264 -0.51 -2.21 -16.58
N PHE A 265 0.02 -1.51 -15.56
CA PHE A 265 -0.80 -0.69 -14.64
C PHE A 265 -1.55 0.42 -15.37
N GLU A 266 -0.86 1.15 -16.25
CA GLU A 266 -1.47 2.21 -17.09
C GLU A 266 -2.65 1.66 -17.90
N LYS A 267 -2.46 0.50 -18.56
CA LYS A 267 -3.48 -0.16 -19.37
C LYS A 267 -4.62 -0.74 -18.52
N ALA A 268 -4.31 -1.42 -17.42
CA ALA A 268 -5.31 -2.11 -16.59
C ALA A 268 -6.14 -1.15 -15.74
N GLY A 269 -5.57 0.00 -15.34
CA GLY A 269 -6.25 1.06 -14.62
C GLY A 269 -6.94 2.10 -15.51
N GLY A 270 -6.90 1.94 -16.85
CA GLY A 270 -7.52 2.90 -17.78
C GLY A 270 -6.91 4.31 -17.70
N TRP A 271 -5.66 4.47 -17.24
CA TRP A 271 -5.14 5.78 -16.84
C TRP A 271 -5.19 6.85 -17.94
N ARG A 272 -5.07 6.46 -19.21
CA ARG A 272 -5.18 7.38 -20.36
C ARG A 272 -6.60 7.89 -20.65
N GLU A 273 -7.62 7.24 -20.10
CA GLU A 273 -9.03 7.67 -20.17
C GLU A 273 -9.33 8.73 -19.10
N PHE A 274 -8.57 8.75 -17.99
CA PHE A 274 -8.90 9.52 -16.78
C PHE A 274 -7.90 10.60 -16.40
N PHE A 275 -6.62 10.45 -16.80
CA PHE A 275 -5.54 11.34 -16.41
C PHE A 275 -4.81 11.90 -17.65
N PRO A 276 -4.25 13.13 -17.58
CA PRO A 276 -3.48 13.71 -18.67
C PRO A 276 -2.31 12.82 -19.11
N ALA A 277 -2.10 12.68 -20.42
CA ALA A 277 -1.08 11.78 -20.96
C ALA A 277 0.35 12.05 -20.45
N TRP A 278 0.68 13.29 -20.10
CA TRP A 278 1.97 13.64 -19.49
C TRP A 278 2.10 13.12 -18.05
N GLU A 279 1.00 13.08 -17.29
CA GLU A 279 0.94 12.56 -15.92
C GLU A 279 1.04 11.03 -15.94
N CYS A 280 0.32 10.36 -16.85
CA CYS A 280 0.49 8.93 -17.12
C CYS A 280 1.93 8.57 -17.48
N THR A 281 2.55 9.33 -18.39
CA THR A 281 3.96 9.16 -18.78
C THR A 281 4.89 9.31 -17.56
N LEU A 282 4.68 10.34 -16.74
CA LEU A 282 5.46 10.57 -15.52
C LEU A 282 5.31 9.40 -14.53
N MET A 283 4.08 8.95 -14.28
CA MET A 283 3.76 7.83 -13.41
C MET A 283 4.43 6.53 -13.87
N VAL A 284 4.40 6.23 -15.17
CA VAL A 284 5.00 5.00 -15.73
C VAL A 284 6.52 5.01 -15.56
N TYR A 285 7.22 6.03 -16.08
CA TYR A 285 8.68 6.01 -16.12
C TYR A 285 9.33 6.28 -14.76
N ILE A 286 8.85 7.29 -14.01
CA ILE A 286 9.40 7.60 -12.68
C ILE A 286 8.94 6.55 -11.66
N GLY A 287 7.70 6.08 -11.74
CA GLY A 287 7.18 5.01 -10.88
C GLY A 287 7.96 3.71 -11.05
N ALA A 288 8.23 3.27 -12.29
CA ALA A 288 9.04 2.09 -12.56
C ALA A 288 10.47 2.20 -11.97
N ALA A 289 11.14 3.34 -12.20
CA ALA A 289 12.49 3.58 -11.68
C ALA A 289 12.53 3.61 -10.13
N ALA A 290 11.55 4.27 -9.51
CA ALA A 290 11.42 4.33 -8.05
C ALA A 290 11.10 2.94 -7.45
N MET A 291 10.16 2.20 -8.05
CA MET A 291 9.76 0.88 -7.56
C MET A 291 10.85 -0.18 -7.78
N TYR A 292 11.65 -0.10 -8.85
CA TYR A 292 12.86 -0.92 -9.01
C TYR A 292 13.87 -0.70 -7.87
N MET A 293 14.08 0.56 -7.44
CA MET A 293 14.96 0.88 -6.31
C MET A 293 14.36 0.45 -4.95
N ILE A 294 13.05 0.61 -4.78
CA ILE A 294 12.31 0.22 -3.57
C ILE A 294 12.26 -1.31 -3.45
N SER A 295 12.08 -2.05 -4.55
CA SER A 295 11.96 -3.51 -4.55
C SER A 295 13.20 -4.20 -4.01
N LYS A 296 14.41 -3.65 -4.26
CA LYS A 296 15.66 -4.13 -3.67
C LYS A 296 15.68 -3.97 -2.15
N LYS A 297 15.18 -2.84 -1.62
CA LYS A 297 15.04 -2.62 -0.17
C LYS A 297 13.97 -3.53 0.43
N LEU A 298 12.87 -3.78 -0.27
CA LEU A 298 11.81 -4.70 0.14
C LEU A 298 12.31 -6.16 0.15
N LYS A 299 13.09 -6.58 -0.85
CA LYS A 299 13.75 -7.90 -0.90
C LYS A 299 14.50 -8.18 0.40
N THR A 300 15.38 -7.25 0.82
CA THR A 300 16.13 -7.37 2.08
C THR A 300 15.22 -7.30 3.31
N ARG A 301 14.28 -6.35 3.37
CA ARG A 301 13.36 -6.17 4.52
C ARG A 301 12.52 -7.42 4.80
N HIS A 302 11.97 -8.03 3.75
CA HIS A 302 11.08 -9.18 3.84
C HIS A 302 11.80 -10.53 3.72
N LYS A 303 13.15 -10.53 3.79
CA LYS A 303 14.00 -11.74 3.74
C LYS A 303 13.73 -12.62 2.51
N ILE A 304 13.43 -12.00 1.38
CA ILE A 304 13.20 -12.67 0.11
C ILE A 304 14.51 -13.29 -0.40
N LYS A 305 14.43 -14.52 -0.93
CA LYS A 305 15.54 -15.29 -1.52
C LYS A 305 16.24 -14.53 -2.64
N ASP A 306 17.41 -15.02 -3.04
CA ASP A 306 18.26 -14.27 -3.95
C ASP A 306 17.66 -14.05 -5.35
N ASP A 307 16.98 -15.07 -5.90
CA ASP A 307 15.93 -14.86 -6.89
C ASP A 307 14.57 -14.68 -6.20
N PRO A 308 13.91 -13.52 -6.33
CA PRO A 308 12.55 -13.33 -5.81
C PRO A 308 11.53 -14.35 -6.34
N ARG A 309 11.74 -14.92 -7.53
CA ARG A 309 10.84 -15.92 -8.11
C ARG A 309 10.68 -17.14 -7.20
N GLU A 310 11.77 -17.65 -6.63
CA GLU A 310 11.72 -18.77 -5.70
C GLU A 310 10.83 -18.48 -4.50
N SER A 311 10.95 -17.30 -3.86
CA SER A 311 10.09 -16.96 -2.71
C SER A 311 8.62 -16.81 -3.07
N LEU A 312 8.29 -16.43 -4.31
CA LEU A 312 6.90 -16.43 -4.80
C LEU A 312 6.41 -17.86 -5.04
N TYR A 313 7.26 -18.73 -5.62
CA TYR A 313 6.93 -20.14 -5.83
C TYR A 313 6.76 -20.88 -4.49
N ASP A 314 7.66 -20.66 -3.51
CA ASP A 314 7.57 -21.24 -2.17
C ASP A 314 6.23 -20.88 -1.52
N ALA A 315 5.87 -19.59 -1.48
CA ALA A 315 4.61 -19.12 -0.90
C ALA A 315 3.39 -19.69 -1.63
N VAL A 316 3.40 -19.72 -2.95
CA VAL A 316 2.26 -20.26 -3.72
C VAL A 316 2.17 -21.79 -3.61
N ASN A 317 3.28 -22.50 -3.48
CA ASN A 317 3.29 -23.93 -3.20
C ASN A 317 2.84 -24.24 -1.77
N GLU A 318 3.12 -23.39 -0.78
CA GLU A 318 2.58 -23.47 0.58
C GLU A 318 1.05 -23.39 0.57
N TRP A 319 0.49 -22.40 -0.16
CA TRP A 319 -0.95 -22.26 -0.37
C TRP A 319 -1.55 -23.47 -1.11
N MET A 320 -0.94 -23.90 -2.22
CA MET A 320 -1.45 -25.03 -3.00
C MET A 320 -1.38 -26.35 -2.23
N GLY A 321 -0.37 -26.55 -1.37
CA GLY A 321 -0.30 -27.69 -0.45
C GLY A 321 -1.47 -27.71 0.54
N ALA A 322 -1.88 -26.54 1.04
CA ALA A 322 -3.03 -26.41 1.92
C ALA A 322 -4.35 -26.75 1.22
N VAL A 323 -4.58 -26.20 0.02
CA VAL A 323 -5.76 -26.55 -0.81
C VAL A 323 -5.78 -28.05 -1.15
N GLN A 324 -4.65 -28.61 -1.58
CA GLN A 324 -4.52 -30.04 -1.90
C GLN A 324 -4.77 -30.94 -0.69
N SER A 325 -4.38 -30.51 0.52
CA SER A 325 -4.61 -31.27 1.76
C SER A 325 -6.10 -31.45 2.09
N LYS A 326 -6.99 -30.60 1.54
CA LYS A 326 -8.45 -30.76 1.67
C LYS A 326 -9.04 -31.80 0.73
N GLY A 327 -8.37 -32.10 -0.38
CA GLY A 327 -8.93 -32.92 -1.45
C GLY A 327 -10.07 -32.26 -2.24
N THR A 328 -10.31 -30.97 -2.05
CA THR A 328 -11.39 -30.19 -2.68
C THR A 328 -10.85 -29.13 -3.65
N PRO A 329 -11.68 -28.58 -4.56
CA PRO A 329 -11.22 -27.56 -5.51
C PRO A 329 -10.69 -26.27 -4.86
N PHE A 330 -11.25 -25.91 -3.70
CA PHE A 330 -10.90 -24.71 -2.93
C PHE A 330 -10.57 -25.08 -1.48
N LEU A 331 -9.92 -24.18 -0.73
CA LEU A 331 -9.75 -24.34 0.71
C LEU A 331 -11.11 -24.36 1.42
N GLY A 332 -12.07 -23.58 0.92
CA GLY A 332 -13.47 -23.57 1.38
C GLY A 332 -14.31 -24.80 1.00
N GLY A 333 -13.73 -25.84 0.40
CA GLY A 333 -14.45 -27.02 -0.07
C GLY A 333 -14.92 -26.86 -1.53
N ASP A 334 -16.22 -27.08 -1.78
CA ASP A 334 -16.83 -26.98 -3.11
C ASP A 334 -16.97 -25.53 -3.63
N LYS A 335 -16.80 -24.54 -2.75
CA LYS A 335 -16.91 -23.11 -3.06
C LYS A 335 -15.75 -22.36 -2.38
N PRO A 336 -15.22 -21.29 -2.98
CA PRO A 336 -14.16 -20.51 -2.36
C PRO A 336 -14.65 -19.80 -1.08
N ASN A 337 -13.87 -19.91 0.00
CA ASN A 337 -14.10 -19.16 1.24
C ASN A 337 -13.39 -17.78 1.18
N LEU A 338 -13.38 -17.00 2.26
CA LEU A 338 -12.72 -15.69 2.22
C LEU A 338 -11.19 -15.79 2.10
N ALA A 339 -10.57 -16.90 2.47
CA ALA A 339 -9.14 -17.12 2.25
C ALA A 339 -8.86 -17.37 0.77
N ASP A 340 -9.62 -18.23 0.09
CA ASP A 340 -9.51 -18.43 -1.37
C ASP A 340 -9.68 -17.11 -2.11
N VAL A 341 -10.74 -16.36 -1.80
CA VAL A 341 -11.04 -15.04 -2.40
C VAL A 341 -9.94 -14.01 -2.09
N THR A 342 -9.36 -14.05 -0.89
CA THR A 342 -8.26 -13.16 -0.49
C THR A 342 -6.97 -13.47 -1.27
N VAL A 343 -6.56 -14.74 -1.34
CA VAL A 343 -5.35 -15.17 -2.05
C VAL A 343 -5.50 -14.91 -3.56
N PHE A 344 -6.68 -15.19 -4.12
CA PHE A 344 -7.01 -14.87 -5.50
C PHE A 344 -6.91 -13.36 -5.76
N GLY A 345 -7.51 -12.55 -4.89
CA GLY A 345 -7.43 -11.09 -4.98
C GLY A 345 -5.98 -10.58 -4.98
N VAL A 346 -5.14 -11.10 -4.09
CA VAL A 346 -3.70 -10.75 -4.04
C VAL A 346 -2.99 -11.14 -5.34
N LEU A 347 -3.18 -12.35 -5.86
CA LEU A 347 -2.52 -12.81 -7.11
C LEU A 347 -3.05 -12.09 -8.36
N SER A 348 -4.33 -11.74 -8.41
CA SER A 348 -4.93 -11.02 -9.55
C SER A 348 -4.33 -9.63 -9.76
N SER A 349 -3.72 -9.05 -8.72
CA SER A 349 -2.96 -7.80 -8.80
C SER A 349 -1.70 -7.87 -9.66
N ILE A 350 -1.30 -9.06 -10.12
CA ILE A 350 -0.15 -9.26 -11.01
C ILE A 350 -0.48 -10.08 -12.27
N GLU A 351 -1.76 -10.39 -12.55
CA GLU A 351 -2.18 -11.34 -13.60
C GLU A 351 -1.58 -11.05 -14.99
N GLY A 352 -1.42 -9.76 -15.34
CA GLY A 352 -0.84 -9.35 -16.63
C GLY A 352 0.68 -9.18 -16.66
N CYS A 353 1.39 -9.38 -15.55
CA CYS A 353 2.85 -9.25 -15.48
C CYS A 353 3.55 -10.56 -15.86
N THR A 354 4.77 -10.47 -16.42
CA THR A 354 5.66 -11.64 -16.63
C THR A 354 5.81 -12.51 -15.38
N ALA A 355 5.85 -11.93 -14.17
CA ALA A 355 5.95 -12.66 -12.91
C ALA A 355 4.80 -13.67 -12.69
N PHE A 356 3.58 -13.37 -13.14
CA PHE A 356 2.45 -14.28 -13.05
C PHE A 356 2.53 -15.39 -14.11
N GLN A 357 3.00 -15.06 -15.31
CA GLN A 357 3.22 -16.06 -16.36
C GLN A 357 4.34 -17.07 -15.99
N ASP A 358 5.40 -16.60 -15.32
CA ASP A 358 6.42 -17.45 -14.71
C ASP A 358 5.82 -18.31 -13.59
N LEU A 359 5.01 -17.72 -12.70
CA LEU A 359 4.37 -18.42 -11.59
C LEU A 359 3.52 -19.61 -12.05
N LYS A 360 2.67 -19.41 -13.07
CA LYS A 360 1.83 -20.47 -13.63
C LYS A 360 2.62 -21.63 -14.25
N LYS A 361 3.79 -21.34 -14.85
CA LYS A 361 4.66 -22.37 -15.44
C LYS A 361 5.41 -23.21 -14.40
N ASN A 362 5.65 -22.66 -13.21
CA ASN A 362 6.52 -23.26 -12.19
C ASN A 362 5.78 -23.75 -10.94
N THR A 363 4.45 -23.63 -10.88
CA THR A 363 3.62 -24.07 -9.75
C THR A 363 2.29 -24.64 -10.22
N ALA A 364 1.60 -25.41 -9.37
CA ALA A 364 0.29 -25.99 -9.67
C ALA A 364 -0.89 -24.98 -9.56
N VAL A 365 -0.62 -23.67 -9.42
CA VAL A 365 -1.63 -22.66 -9.06
C VAL A 365 -2.63 -22.35 -10.17
N GLU A 366 -2.26 -22.56 -11.43
CA GLU A 366 -3.04 -22.11 -12.60
C GLU A 366 -4.49 -22.63 -12.57
N LYS A 367 -4.67 -23.91 -12.25
CA LYS A 367 -6.01 -24.52 -12.16
C LYS A 367 -6.87 -23.87 -11.08
N TRP A 368 -6.39 -23.83 -9.83
CA TRP A 368 -7.12 -23.22 -8.71
C TRP A 368 -7.39 -21.72 -8.94
N TYR A 369 -6.45 -21.00 -9.56
CA TYR A 369 -6.62 -19.57 -9.86
C TYR A 369 -7.79 -19.33 -10.83
N TYR A 370 -7.83 -20.05 -11.95
CA TYR A 370 -8.90 -19.89 -12.93
C TYR A 370 -10.23 -20.51 -12.46
N GLU A 371 -10.22 -21.60 -11.67
CA GLU A 371 -11.44 -22.11 -11.02
C GLU A 371 -12.01 -21.09 -10.02
N THR A 372 -11.17 -20.41 -9.25
CA THR A 372 -11.59 -19.34 -8.33
C THR A 372 -12.10 -18.11 -9.09
N LYS A 373 -11.39 -17.70 -10.15
CA LYS A 373 -11.82 -16.62 -11.07
C LYS A 373 -13.20 -16.89 -11.64
N ASN A 374 -13.42 -18.07 -12.21
CA ASN A 374 -14.71 -18.49 -12.76
C ASN A 374 -15.82 -18.54 -11.69
N ALA A 375 -15.51 -18.95 -10.45
CA ALA A 375 -16.47 -18.97 -9.36
C ALA A 375 -16.92 -17.56 -8.92
N ILE A 376 -16.01 -16.58 -9.00
CA ILE A 376 -16.26 -15.16 -8.70
C ILE A 376 -16.99 -14.48 -9.86
N GLU A 377 -16.51 -14.65 -11.10
CA GLU A 377 -17.10 -14.02 -12.31
C GLU A 377 -18.55 -14.44 -12.55
N ARG A 378 -18.96 -15.66 -12.17
CA ARG A 378 -20.37 -16.12 -12.20
C ARG A 378 -21.32 -15.33 -11.30
N ARG A 379 -20.80 -14.55 -10.35
CA ARG A 379 -21.56 -13.70 -9.41
C ARG A 379 -21.33 -12.20 -9.62
N MET A 380 -20.27 -11.84 -10.33
CA MET A 380 -19.90 -10.46 -10.62
C MET A 380 -21.00 -9.76 -11.43
N GLY A 381 -21.27 -8.50 -11.09
CA GLY A 381 -22.19 -7.65 -11.86
C GLY A 381 -21.62 -7.22 -13.21
N LYS A 382 -22.48 -6.65 -14.05
CA LYS A 382 -22.09 -6.02 -15.32
C LYS A 382 -21.27 -4.76 -15.04
N VAL A 383 -20.14 -4.60 -15.73
CA VAL A 383 -19.32 -3.38 -15.69
C VAL A 383 -19.95 -2.32 -16.59
N ILE A 384 -20.21 -1.12 -16.05
CA ILE A 384 -20.71 0.04 -16.77
C ILE A 384 -19.73 1.19 -16.54
N ALA A 385 -19.26 1.83 -17.61
CA ALA A 385 -18.51 3.08 -17.53
C ALA A 385 -19.47 4.22 -17.16
N MET A 386 -19.13 5.00 -16.13
CA MET A 386 -19.99 6.07 -15.63
C MET A 386 -19.77 7.39 -16.36
N HIS A 387 -18.53 7.66 -16.78
CA HIS A 387 -18.15 8.83 -17.57
C HIS A 387 -17.05 8.43 -18.58
N ALA A 388 -17.31 8.69 -19.86
CA ALA A 388 -16.38 8.63 -20.98
C ALA A 388 -16.62 9.88 -21.85
#